data_AF-A0A350W796-F1
#
_entry.id   AF-A0A350W796-F1
#
_cell.length_a   1.000
_cell.length_b   1.000
_cell.length_c   1.000
_cell.angle_alpha   90.00
_cell.angle_beta   90.00
_cell.angle_gamma   90.00
#
_symmetry.space_group_name_H-M   'P 1'
#
loop_
_entity.id
_entity.type
_entity.pdbx_description
1 polymer ?
#
loop_
_entity_poly.entity_id
_entity_poly.type
_entity_poly.pdbx_seq_one_letter_code
_entity_poly.pdbx_strand_id
1 'polypeptide(L)'
;MGRKKKEDNKDEVVVLEKIEKTKSSSGVSEVFYYLLGLVIGIVLIFATEELLSTINYLFVVIFAIIAVVQLIGFIMDKKYISRDYSNLIIGIMCIWVAMFVFKYGSFLFLEMLPVLVSLLLFIMATSSITKYFDRKITGNLIVSIISIILGILLIFVPKSIMYTLFKVVGVYIIVMIILDFIDYKKNNKSA
;
A
#
# COMPACT_ATOMS: atom_id res chain seq x y z
N MET A 1 -6.41 -61.43 -0.54
CA MET A 1 -6.83 -60.20 -1.24
C MET A 1 -5.86 -59.09 -0.83
N GLY A 2 -5.11 -58.54 -1.78
CA GLY A 2 -3.84 -57.84 -1.54
C GLY A 2 -3.94 -56.49 -0.85
N ARG A 3 -3.02 -56.24 0.09
CA ARG A 3 -2.72 -54.89 0.60
C ARG A 3 -1.96 -54.13 -0.48
N LYS A 4 -2.62 -53.17 -1.14
CA LYS A 4 -1.96 -52.21 -2.05
C LYS A 4 -1.03 -51.29 -1.24
N LYS A 5 0.22 -51.20 -1.71
CA LYS A 5 1.25 -50.26 -1.29
C LYS A 5 0.77 -48.81 -1.41
N LYS A 6 1.09 -47.97 -0.41
CA LYS A 6 1.11 -46.51 -0.54
C LYS A 6 2.52 -46.09 -0.99
N GLU A 7 2.75 -46.09 -2.29
CA GLU A 7 3.86 -45.39 -2.95
C GLU A 7 3.21 -44.19 -3.66
N ASP A 8 3.17 -43.02 -3.03
CA ASP A 8 2.80 -41.74 -3.69
C ASP A 8 2.95 -40.56 -2.71
N ASN A 9 4.16 -40.30 -2.18
CA ASN A 9 4.39 -39.10 -1.36
C ASN A 9 5.84 -38.59 -1.39
N LYS A 10 6.61 -38.94 -2.42
CA LYS A 10 7.99 -38.43 -2.58
C LYS A 10 8.07 -37.44 -3.74
N ASP A 11 7.34 -37.69 -4.82
CA ASP A 11 7.40 -36.83 -6.01
C ASP A 11 6.66 -35.50 -5.81
N GLU A 12 5.54 -35.47 -5.09
CA GLU A 12 4.82 -34.23 -4.73
C GLU A 12 5.66 -33.31 -3.83
N VAL A 13 6.36 -33.89 -2.85
CA VAL A 13 7.22 -33.14 -1.91
C VAL A 13 8.42 -32.53 -2.65
N VAL A 14 9.00 -33.25 -3.59
CA VAL A 14 10.13 -32.77 -4.41
C VAL A 14 9.67 -31.67 -5.39
N VAL A 15 8.45 -31.74 -5.92
CA VAL A 15 7.88 -30.69 -6.78
C VAL A 15 7.57 -29.42 -5.98
N LEU A 16 7.03 -29.55 -4.77
CA LEU A 16 6.79 -28.41 -3.86
C LEU A 16 8.09 -27.72 -3.44
N GLU A 17 9.13 -28.48 -3.10
CA GLU A 17 10.44 -27.92 -2.74
C GLU A 17 11.12 -27.20 -3.92
N LYS A 18 10.86 -27.65 -5.16
CA LYS A 18 11.38 -27.02 -6.39
C LYS A 18 10.64 -25.73 -6.76
N ILE A 19 9.34 -25.64 -6.47
CA ILE A 19 8.54 -24.42 -6.64
C ILE A 19 8.95 -23.37 -5.60
N GLU A 20 9.30 -23.78 -4.38
CA GLU A 20 9.76 -22.87 -3.32
C GLU A 20 11.14 -22.25 -3.66
N LYS A 21 12.05 -23.03 -4.25
CA LYS A 21 13.39 -22.56 -4.66
C LYS A 21 13.39 -21.63 -5.89
N THR A 22 12.34 -21.62 -6.71
CA THR A 22 12.26 -20.77 -7.92
C THR A 22 11.62 -19.40 -7.68
N LYS A 23 11.11 -19.12 -6.46
CA LYS A 23 10.53 -17.83 -6.10
C LYS A 23 11.57 -16.86 -5.50
N SER A 24 12.81 -16.89 -5.98
CA SER A 24 13.93 -16.04 -5.51
C SER A 24 13.99 -14.65 -6.16
N SER A 25 12.86 -14.13 -6.66
CA SER A 25 12.71 -12.73 -7.09
C SER A 25 12.14 -11.82 -5.98
N SER A 26 12.15 -12.27 -4.72
CA SER A 26 11.42 -11.65 -3.59
C SER A 26 12.10 -10.45 -2.95
N GLY A 27 13.42 -10.29 -3.08
CA GLY A 27 14.16 -9.24 -2.37
C GLY A 27 13.79 -7.82 -2.79
N VAL A 28 13.54 -7.59 -4.09
CA VAL A 28 13.18 -6.24 -4.60
C VAL A 28 11.79 -5.86 -4.11
N SER A 29 10.80 -6.76 -4.19
CA SER A 29 9.44 -6.49 -3.73
C SER A 29 9.34 -6.20 -2.23
N GLU A 30 10.17 -6.85 -1.41
CA GLU A 30 10.18 -6.66 0.06
C GLU A 30 10.79 -5.31 0.44
N VAL A 31 11.90 -4.92 -0.20
CA VAL A 31 12.51 -3.59 0.01
C VAL A 31 11.54 -2.48 -0.41
N PHE A 32 10.84 -2.64 -1.53
CA PHE A 32 9.79 -1.70 -1.93
C PHE A 32 8.65 -1.62 -0.90
N TYR A 33 8.21 -2.74 -0.33
CA TYR A 33 7.19 -2.75 0.72
C TYR A 33 7.64 -1.94 1.95
N TYR A 34 8.86 -2.15 2.44
CA TYR A 34 9.38 -1.39 3.58
C TYR A 34 9.52 0.10 3.27
N LEU A 35 10.00 0.46 2.08
CA LEU A 35 10.14 1.86 1.66
C LEU A 35 8.77 2.54 1.57
N LEU A 36 7.80 1.88 0.95
CA LEU A 36 6.46 2.42 0.73
C LEU A 36 5.74 2.63 2.06
N GLY A 37 5.82 1.66 2.97
CA GLY A 37 5.25 1.81 4.30
C GLY A 37 5.93 2.89 5.15
N LEU A 38 7.25 3.10 5.00
CA LEU A 38 7.97 4.18 5.68
C LEU A 38 7.50 5.55 5.17
N VAL A 39 7.37 5.71 3.84
CA VAL A 39 6.80 6.92 3.24
C VAL A 39 5.39 7.18 3.74
N ILE A 40 4.53 6.15 3.79
CA ILE A 40 3.17 6.28 4.34
C ILE A 40 3.22 6.76 5.80
N GLY A 41 4.03 6.12 6.65
CA GLY A 41 4.15 6.49 8.06
C GLY A 41 4.60 7.94 8.26
N ILE A 42 5.56 8.41 7.47
CA ILE A 42 6.00 9.82 7.47
C ILE A 42 4.87 10.75 7.04
N VAL A 43 4.20 10.45 5.92
CA VAL A 43 3.08 11.25 5.41
C VAL A 43 1.98 11.38 6.46
N LEU A 44 1.68 10.32 7.20
CA LEU A 44 0.69 10.33 8.28
C LEU A 44 1.11 11.22 9.47
N ILE A 45 2.39 11.23 9.85
CA ILE A 45 2.90 12.07 10.94
C ILE A 45 2.80 13.56 10.59
N PHE A 46 3.12 13.90 9.34
CA PHE A 46 3.03 15.26 8.86
C PHE A 46 1.63 15.67 8.42
N ALA A 47 0.65 14.75 8.41
CA ALA A 47 -0.71 15.09 8.00
C ALA A 47 -1.31 16.17 8.92
N THR A 48 -1.54 17.35 8.34
CA THR A 48 -2.27 18.48 8.92
C THR A 48 -3.34 18.93 7.95
N GLU A 49 -4.33 19.70 8.41
CA GLU A 49 -5.36 20.29 7.54
C GLU A 49 -4.72 21.09 6.39
N GLU A 50 -3.77 21.94 6.72
CA GLU A 50 -3.07 22.80 5.76
C GLU A 50 -2.25 21.98 4.76
N LEU A 51 -1.51 20.96 5.22
CA LEU A 51 -0.69 20.13 4.33
C LEU A 51 -1.55 19.27 3.41
N LEU A 52 -2.63 18.63 3.90
CA LEU A 52 -3.54 17.85 3.06
C LEU A 52 -4.25 18.73 2.04
N SER A 53 -4.70 19.92 2.44
CA SER A 53 -5.31 20.89 1.53
C SER A 53 -4.32 21.35 0.45
N THR A 54 -3.09 21.68 0.85
CA THR A 54 -2.02 22.09 -0.07
C THR A 54 -1.69 20.98 -1.07
N ILE A 55 -1.53 19.74 -0.59
CA ILE A 55 -1.29 18.57 -1.44
C ILE A 55 -2.46 18.36 -2.41
N ASN A 56 -3.70 18.51 -1.96
CA ASN A 56 -4.88 18.42 -2.82
C ASN A 56 -4.82 19.42 -3.97
N TYR A 57 -4.58 20.70 -3.69
CA TYR A 57 -4.43 21.73 -4.73
C TYR A 57 -3.26 21.45 -5.66
N LEU A 58 -2.14 20.95 -5.12
CA LEU A 58 -0.97 20.59 -5.91
C LEU A 58 -1.30 19.47 -6.90
N PHE A 59 -2.04 18.43 -6.48
CA PHE A 59 -2.54 17.39 -7.39
C PHE A 59 -3.43 17.96 -8.49
N VAL A 60 -4.38 18.85 -8.14
CA VAL A 60 -5.25 19.50 -9.15
C VAL A 60 -4.42 20.25 -10.19
N VAL A 61 -3.42 21.02 -9.74
CA VAL A 61 -2.54 21.79 -10.64
C VAL A 61 -1.71 20.85 -11.53
N ILE A 62 -1.14 19.79 -10.98
CA ILE A 62 -0.38 18.80 -11.77
C ILE A 62 -1.27 18.18 -12.85
N PHE A 63 -2.47 17.71 -12.50
CA PHE A 63 -3.39 17.13 -13.47
C PHE A 63 -3.83 18.13 -14.53
N ALA A 64 -4.05 19.40 -14.15
CA ALA A 64 -4.36 20.46 -15.09
C ALA A 64 -3.21 20.72 -16.07
N ILE A 65 -1.96 20.79 -15.60
CA ILE A 65 -0.77 20.95 -16.46
C ILE A 65 -0.64 19.78 -17.43
N ILE A 66 -0.76 18.54 -16.93
CA ILE A 66 -0.69 17.33 -17.77
C ILE A 66 -1.79 17.38 -18.83
N ALA A 67 -3.03 17.72 -18.46
CA ALA A 67 -4.14 17.83 -19.40
C ALA A 67 -3.84 18.83 -20.52
N VAL A 68 -3.34 20.02 -20.16
CA VAL A 68 -2.98 21.06 -21.14
C VAL A 68 -1.87 20.57 -22.07
N VAL A 69 -0.80 19.97 -21.54
CA VAL A 69 0.31 19.43 -22.34
C VAL A 69 -0.19 18.36 -23.30
N GLN A 70 -1.07 17.46 -22.86
CA GLN A 70 -1.61 16.39 -23.71
C GLN A 70 -2.54 16.91 -24.81
N LEU A 71 -3.39 17.90 -24.51
CA LEU A 71 -4.25 18.53 -25.50
C LEU A 71 -3.44 19.31 -26.54
N ILE A 72 -2.42 20.07 -26.10
CA ILE A 72 -1.51 20.77 -27.02
C ILE A 72 -0.76 19.75 -27.89
N GLY A 73 -0.22 18.69 -27.30
CA GLY A 73 0.47 17.63 -28.05
C GLY A 73 -0.43 16.94 -29.08
N PHE A 74 -1.71 16.72 -28.75
CA PHE A 74 -2.69 16.18 -29.71
C PHE A 74 -2.90 17.08 -30.93
N ILE A 75 -2.99 18.40 -30.72
CA ILE A 75 -3.19 19.40 -31.79
C ILE A 75 -1.90 19.59 -32.60
N MET A 76 -0.76 19.74 -31.92
CA MET A 76 0.52 20.11 -32.52
C MET A 76 1.13 18.98 -33.36
N ASP A 77 1.07 17.74 -32.85
CA ASP A 77 1.57 16.55 -33.57
C ASP A 77 0.60 16.08 -34.68
N LYS A 78 -0.50 16.81 -34.88
CA LYS A 78 -1.58 16.47 -35.81
C LYS A 78 -2.05 15.01 -35.69
N LYS A 79 -2.10 14.48 -34.47
CA LYS A 79 -2.47 13.07 -34.20
C LYS A 79 -3.88 12.70 -34.68
N TYR A 80 -4.71 13.71 -34.94
CA TYR A 80 -6.01 13.54 -35.61
C TYR A 80 -5.87 12.95 -37.04
N ILE A 81 -4.76 13.19 -37.74
CA ILE A 81 -4.49 12.66 -39.08
C ILE A 81 -4.13 11.17 -39.01
N SER A 82 -3.35 10.76 -38.00
CA SER A 82 -2.99 9.37 -37.74
C SER A 82 -4.07 8.58 -36.97
N ARG A 83 -5.21 9.21 -36.65
CA ARG A 83 -6.31 8.66 -35.83
C ARG A 83 -5.88 8.17 -34.45
N ASP A 84 -4.78 8.71 -33.90
CA ASP A 84 -4.31 8.40 -32.56
C ASP A 84 -4.91 9.39 -31.55
N TYR A 85 -6.03 9.00 -30.95
CA TYR A 85 -6.76 9.80 -29.97
C TYR A 85 -6.28 9.59 -28.53
N SER A 86 -5.22 8.83 -28.30
CA SER A 86 -4.76 8.47 -26.95
C SER A 86 -4.48 9.72 -26.11
N ASN A 87 -3.77 10.69 -26.67
CA ASN A 87 -3.48 11.96 -25.98
C ASN A 87 -4.73 12.77 -25.66
N LEU A 88 -5.73 12.75 -26.54
CA LEU A 88 -7.00 13.45 -26.32
C LEU A 88 -7.79 12.77 -25.19
N ILE A 89 -7.87 11.44 -25.20
CA ILE A 89 -8.56 10.66 -24.17
C ILE A 89 -7.90 10.89 -22.81
N ILE A 90 -6.58 10.77 -22.73
CA ILE A 90 -5.85 10.97 -21.47
C ILE A 90 -5.98 12.44 -21.01
N GLY A 91 -5.91 13.42 -21.92
CA GLY A 91 -6.13 14.82 -21.60
C GLY A 91 -7.50 15.08 -20.97
N ILE A 92 -8.57 14.55 -21.57
CA ILE A 92 -9.94 14.67 -21.04
C ILE A 92 -10.07 13.96 -19.69
N MET A 93 -9.50 12.76 -19.55
CA MET A 93 -9.49 12.03 -18.28
C MET A 93 -8.77 12.81 -17.19
N CYS A 94 -7.63 13.44 -17.49
CA CYS A 94 -6.90 14.28 -16.54
C CYS A 94 -7.72 15.51 -16.11
N ILE A 95 -8.47 16.16 -17.01
CA ILE A 95 -9.38 17.25 -16.65
C ILE A 95 -10.46 16.77 -15.69
N TRP A 96 -11.08 15.62 -16.02
CA TRP A 96 -12.13 15.05 -15.18
C TRP A 96 -11.61 14.69 -13.79
N VAL A 97 -10.44 14.05 -13.70
CA VAL A 97 -9.77 13.74 -12.43
C VAL A 97 -9.41 15.01 -11.67
N ALA A 98 -8.90 16.05 -12.33
CA ALA A 98 -8.59 17.33 -11.69
C ALA A 98 -9.84 17.97 -11.06
N MET A 99 -10.98 17.98 -11.79
CA MET A 99 -12.25 18.48 -11.25
C MET A 99 -12.76 17.65 -10.08
N PHE A 100 -12.64 16.32 -10.19
CA PHE A 100 -13.05 15.40 -9.13
C PHE A 100 -12.23 15.64 -7.85
N VAL A 101 -10.91 15.70 -7.96
CA VAL A 101 -9.99 15.95 -6.83
C VAL A 101 -10.22 17.35 -6.25
N PHE A 102 -10.48 18.37 -7.08
CA PHE A 102 -10.78 19.71 -6.61
C PHE A 102 -12.07 19.75 -5.77
N LYS A 103 -13.15 19.11 -6.24
CA LYS A 103 -14.46 19.14 -5.57
C LYS A 103 -14.53 18.22 -4.35
N TYR A 104 -13.93 17.04 -4.44
CA TYR A 104 -14.04 15.97 -3.43
C TYR A 104 -12.75 15.73 -2.65
N GLY A 105 -11.72 16.57 -2.79
CA GLY A 105 -10.44 16.39 -2.11
C GLY A 105 -10.57 16.28 -0.59
N SER A 106 -11.39 17.10 0.04
CA SER A 106 -11.64 17.00 1.48
C SER A 106 -12.23 15.65 1.86
N PHE A 107 -13.14 15.08 1.06
CA PHE A 107 -13.68 13.74 1.27
C PHE A 107 -12.60 12.66 1.06
N LEU A 108 -11.78 12.76 0.03
CA LEU A 108 -10.70 11.80 -0.24
C LEU A 108 -9.71 11.72 0.92
N PHE A 109 -9.28 12.86 1.45
CA PHE A 109 -8.26 12.89 2.49
C PHE A 109 -8.80 12.70 3.91
N LEU A 110 -10.01 13.20 4.21
CA LEU A 110 -10.59 13.04 5.54
C LEU A 110 -11.36 11.73 5.69
N GLU A 111 -12.02 11.22 4.67
CA GLU A 111 -12.92 10.08 4.82
C GLU A 111 -12.33 8.81 4.19
N MET A 112 -11.67 8.91 3.03
CA MET A 112 -11.09 7.73 2.39
C MET A 112 -9.70 7.34 2.93
N LEU A 113 -8.85 8.31 3.26
CA LEU A 113 -7.49 8.04 3.75
C LEU A 113 -7.48 7.23 5.06
N PRO A 114 -8.29 7.54 6.10
CA PRO A 114 -8.37 6.69 7.30
C PRO A 114 -8.77 5.25 6.98
N VAL A 115 -9.69 5.07 6.04
CA VAL A 115 -10.18 3.74 5.64
C VAL A 115 -9.08 2.96 4.92
N LEU A 116 -8.37 3.58 3.99
CA LEU A 116 -7.22 2.95 3.32
C LEU A 116 -6.11 2.56 4.30
N VAL A 117 -5.80 3.44 5.26
CA VAL A 117 -4.82 3.15 6.31
C VAL A 117 -5.30 2.03 7.23
N SER A 118 -6.59 1.99 7.57
CA SER A 118 -7.15 0.88 8.36
C SER A 118 -7.00 -0.46 7.65
N LEU A 119 -7.24 -0.49 6.33
CA LEU A 119 -7.06 -1.68 5.51
C LEU A 119 -5.61 -2.16 5.57
N LEU A 120 -4.65 -1.23 5.47
CA LEU A 120 -3.23 -1.53 5.60
C LEU A 120 -2.92 -2.15 6.98
N LEU A 121 -3.47 -1.59 8.06
CA LEU A 121 -3.29 -2.14 9.41
C LEU A 121 -3.86 -3.56 9.55
N PHE A 122 -5.00 -3.87 8.91
CA PHE A 122 -5.53 -5.24 8.90
C PHE A 122 -4.64 -6.21 8.12
N ILE A 123 -4.05 -5.78 7.00
CA ILE A 123 -3.09 -6.60 6.24
C ILE A 123 -1.85 -6.87 7.12
N MET A 124 -1.32 -5.85 7.78
CA MET A 124 -0.19 -5.99 8.71
C MET A 124 -0.53 -6.88 9.92
N ALA A 125 -1.74 -6.76 10.46
CA ALA A 125 -2.22 -7.61 11.54
C ALA A 125 -2.23 -9.08 11.12
N THR A 126 -2.79 -9.37 9.94
CA THR A 126 -2.83 -10.72 9.38
C THR A 126 -1.43 -11.30 9.20
N SER A 127 -0.50 -10.53 8.63
CA SER A 127 0.92 -10.94 8.52
C SER A 127 1.56 -11.24 9.88
N SER A 128 1.27 -10.42 10.88
CA SER A 128 1.79 -10.59 12.24
C SER A 128 1.21 -11.84 12.93
N ILE A 129 -0.07 -12.15 12.70
CA ILE A 129 -0.71 -13.38 13.18
C ILE A 129 -0.03 -14.60 12.57
N THR A 130 0.22 -14.62 11.26
CA THR A 130 0.89 -15.74 10.59
C THR A 130 2.27 -15.97 11.19
N LYS A 131 3.07 -14.89 11.37
CA LYS A 131 4.39 -14.98 12.01
C LYS A 131 4.32 -15.49 13.45
N TYR A 132 3.27 -15.17 14.20
CA TYR A 132 3.06 -15.73 15.54
C TYR A 132 2.86 -17.25 15.50
N PHE A 133 2.04 -17.77 14.59
CA PHE A 133 1.82 -19.21 14.49
C PHE A 133 3.05 -19.97 13.98
N ASP A 134 3.81 -19.39 13.04
CA ASP A 134 5.00 -20.02 12.47
C ASP A 134 6.19 -20.02 13.45
N ARG A 135 6.45 -18.89 14.13
CA ARG A 135 7.66 -18.71 14.96
C ARG A 135 7.40 -18.71 16.47
N LYS A 136 6.13 -18.80 16.89
CA LYS A 136 5.68 -18.73 18.30
C LYS A 136 6.18 -17.50 19.08
N ILE A 137 6.46 -16.39 18.39
CA ILE A 137 6.90 -15.14 19.03
C ILE A 137 5.68 -14.37 19.54
N THR A 138 5.42 -14.41 20.84
CA THR A 138 4.28 -13.75 21.51
C THR A 138 4.16 -12.25 21.24
N GLY A 139 5.27 -11.57 20.95
CA GLY A 139 5.28 -10.16 20.56
C GLY A 139 4.43 -9.86 19.32
N ASN A 140 4.44 -10.73 18.31
CA ASN A 140 3.70 -10.50 17.06
C ASN A 140 2.18 -10.62 17.24
N LEU A 141 1.73 -11.35 18.26
CA LEU A 141 0.31 -11.42 18.62
C LEU A 141 -0.17 -10.09 19.21
N ILE A 142 0.62 -9.49 20.10
CA ILE A 142 0.33 -8.17 20.69
C ILE A 142 0.26 -7.10 19.58
N VAL A 143 1.22 -7.12 18.66
CA VAL A 143 1.23 -6.27 17.47
C VAL A 143 -0.05 -6.41 16.66
N SER A 144 -0.48 -7.65 16.39
CA SER A 144 -1.71 -7.85 15.63
C SER A 144 -2.94 -7.28 16.34
N ILE A 145 -3.06 -7.48 17.66
CA ILE A 145 -4.20 -6.97 18.42
C ILE A 145 -4.23 -5.44 18.36
N ILE A 146 -3.07 -4.78 18.56
CA ILE A 146 -2.96 -3.32 18.49
C ILE A 146 -3.32 -2.82 17.08
N SER A 147 -2.81 -3.46 16.02
CA SER A 147 -3.14 -3.12 14.64
C SER A 147 -4.64 -3.21 14.35
N ILE A 148 -5.32 -4.25 14.85
CA ILE A 148 -6.78 -4.42 14.69
C ILE A 148 -7.53 -3.31 15.42
N ILE A 149 -7.17 -3.01 16.66
CA ILE A 149 -7.82 -1.96 17.46
C ILE A 149 -7.64 -0.60 16.79
N LEU A 150 -6.42 -0.26 16.37
CA LEU A 150 -6.14 0.98 15.65
C LEU A 150 -6.89 1.04 14.32
N GLY A 151 -6.95 -0.07 13.57
CA GLY A 151 -7.69 -0.16 12.32
C GLY A 151 -9.18 0.14 12.50
N ILE A 152 -9.81 -0.47 13.50
CA ILE A 152 -11.22 -0.20 13.83
C ILE A 152 -11.41 1.26 14.26
N LEU A 153 -10.53 1.79 15.11
CA LEU A 153 -10.61 3.15 15.61
C LEU A 153 -10.53 4.19 14.48
N LEU A 154 -9.69 3.96 13.47
CA LEU A 154 -9.57 4.84 12.30
C LEU A 154 -10.85 4.91 11.46
N ILE A 155 -11.59 3.81 11.32
CA ILE A 155 -12.82 3.76 10.51
C ILE A 155 -13.90 4.66 11.11
N PHE A 156 -13.98 4.72 12.44
CA PHE A 156 -15.01 5.45 13.16
C PHE A 156 -14.52 6.75 13.81
N VAL A 157 -13.34 7.27 13.41
CA VAL A 157 -12.77 8.45 14.06
C VAL A 157 -13.56 9.73 13.70
N PRO A 158 -13.90 10.58 14.70
CA PRO A 158 -14.42 11.91 14.40
C PRO A 158 -13.33 12.82 13.81
N LYS A 159 -13.74 13.76 12.95
CA LYS A 159 -12.83 14.69 12.24
C LYS A 159 -11.90 15.46 13.18
N SER A 160 -12.34 15.78 14.40
CA SER A 160 -11.57 16.51 15.40
C SER A 160 -10.32 15.78 15.93
N ILE A 161 -10.32 14.45 15.94
CA ILE A 161 -9.24 13.63 16.53
C ILE A 161 -8.41 12.94 15.43
N MET A 162 -8.88 12.98 14.18
CA MET A 162 -8.28 12.28 13.04
C MET A 162 -6.80 12.57 12.85
N TYR A 163 -6.40 13.85 12.88
CA TYR A 163 -5.00 14.24 12.72
C TYR A 163 -4.11 13.72 13.86
N THR A 164 -4.64 13.68 15.08
CA THR A 164 -3.94 13.10 16.23
C THR A 164 -3.79 11.59 16.05
N LEU A 165 -4.84 10.88 15.60
CA LEU A 165 -4.73 9.46 15.31
C LEU A 165 -3.79 9.16 14.15
N PHE A 166 -3.77 9.97 13.09
CA PHE A 166 -2.81 9.82 12.00
C PHE A 166 -1.37 9.89 12.49
N LYS A 167 -1.05 10.80 13.40
CA LYS A 167 0.29 10.87 14.01
C LYS A 167 0.63 9.61 14.79
N VAL A 168 -0.27 9.15 15.66
CA VAL A 168 -0.07 7.93 16.45
C VAL A 168 0.12 6.72 15.54
N VAL A 169 -0.73 6.58 14.52
CA VAL A 169 -0.71 5.46 13.58
C VAL A 169 0.52 5.53 12.66
N GLY A 170 0.92 6.73 12.23
CA GLY A 170 2.12 6.93 11.43
C GLY A 170 3.38 6.49 12.17
N VAL A 171 3.53 6.88 13.46
CA VAL A 171 4.61 6.39 14.31
C VAL A 171 4.55 4.87 14.47
N TYR A 172 3.36 4.32 14.72
CA TYR A 172 3.16 2.88 14.85
C TYR A 172 3.61 2.11 13.60
N ILE A 173 3.21 2.55 12.41
CA ILE A 173 3.58 1.94 11.13
C ILE A 173 5.11 1.96 10.95
N ILE A 174 5.77 3.08 11.25
CA ILE A 174 7.24 3.19 11.14
C ILE A 174 7.91 2.18 12.07
N VAL A 175 7.49 2.11 13.33
CA VAL A 175 8.06 1.16 14.30
C VAL A 175 7.88 -0.28 13.82
N MET A 176 6.69 -0.63 13.31
CA MET A 176 6.42 -1.98 12.79
C MET A 176 7.32 -2.34 11.61
N ILE A 177 7.48 -1.42 10.67
CA ILE A 177 8.32 -1.63 9.49
C ILE A 177 9.78 -1.82 9.87
N ILE A 178 10.28 -1.03 10.83
CA ILE A 178 11.65 -1.16 11.32
C ILE A 178 11.85 -2.52 12.00
N LEU A 179 10.91 -2.94 12.85
CA LEU A 179 10.96 -4.25 13.52
C LEU A 179 10.95 -5.41 12.51
N ASP A 180 10.04 -5.34 11.54
CA ASP A 180 9.96 -6.35 10.47
C ASP A 180 11.22 -6.38 9.60
N PHE A 181 11.80 -5.22 9.29
CA PHE A 181 13.04 -5.12 8.55
C PHE A 181 14.24 -5.71 9.32
N ILE A 182 14.32 -5.48 10.63
CA ILE A 182 15.35 -6.07 11.48
C ILE A 182 15.22 -7.60 11.51
N ASP A 183 14.00 -8.12 11.69
CA ASP A 183 13.75 -9.56 11.69
C ASP A 183 14.09 -10.17 10.32
N TYR A 184 13.70 -9.52 9.22
CA TYR A 184 14.07 -9.93 7.88
C TYR A 184 15.58 -10.04 7.69
N LYS A 185 16.33 -9.00 8.08
CA LYS A 185 17.80 -8.98 7.99
C LYS A 185 18.45 -10.05 8.86
N LYS A 186 17.88 -10.36 10.02
CA LYS A 186 18.38 -11.41 10.91
C LYS A 186 18.23 -12.78 10.26
N ASN A 187 17.07 -13.08 9.66
CA ASN A 187 16.83 -14.37 9.02
C ASN A 187 17.67 -14.56 7.74
N ASN A 188 17.87 -13.51 6.94
CA ASN A 188 18.71 -13.58 5.75
C ASN A 188 20.22 -13.70 6.03
N LYS A 189 20.68 -13.37 7.25
CA LYS A 189 22.07 -13.60 7.68
C LYS A 189 22.33 -15.00 8.23
N SER A 190 21.27 -15.77 8.50
CA SER A 190 21.35 -17.12 9.07
C SER A 190 21.16 -18.22 8.01
N ALA A 191 21.03 -17.84 6.73
CA ALA A 191 21.08 -18.70 5.55
C ALA A 191 22.42 -18.52 4.84
#